data_AF-A0A9P7YZS0-F1
#
_entry.id   AF-A0A9P7YZS0-F1
#
_cell.length_a   1.000
_cell.length_b   1.000
_cell.length_c   1.000
_cell.angle_alpha   90.00
_cell.angle_beta   90.00
_cell.angle_gamma   90.00
#
_symmetry.space_group_name_H-M   'P 1'
#
loop_
_entity.id
_entity.type
_entity.pdbx_description
1 polymer ?
#
loop_
_entity_poly.entity_id
_entity_poly.type
_entity_poly.pdbx_seq_one_letter_code
_entity_poly.pdbx_strand_id
1 'polypeptide(L)'
;MRLSGCIRTSEELWDLLINKRTTRSKVPPNLFNIARFYSQIEVAGTMPIDEVHSLSDDDPRDAFDIYFSMSKKEVEAIDPQQKMLLECRWRSWLGLANRVSYVLDFRGPSCTVRTASIHSGECDSAVVAGTNLIFFPELYLSMSSQGVLAKYGGCKTFDSTAVGFCHGQGIAAVYVKALKDCGTDTVRSVIRSTASNSLIRRAYRQAALGPSDTAYFVAHGTGIKTGDLIECEAISGLFDEAGGLFLGSIKPNLGHGEGVAGITSVIAASLALEHSTIPSNINFNKLKPTIAPNKATIEIPTEPAARPASYSRPVYVNSFGVGGSYCHRSFETLPFSSISP
;
A
#
# COMPACT_ATOMS: atom_id res chain seq x y z
N MET A 1 10.13 7.94 -3.96
CA MET A 1 8.66 7.75 -3.87
C MET A 1 8.00 9.12 -3.76
N ARG A 2 6.67 9.22 -3.81
CA ARG A 2 5.90 10.43 -3.49
C ARG A 2 4.60 9.99 -2.81
N LEU A 3 4.47 10.20 -1.52
CA LEU A 3 3.28 9.81 -0.75
C LEU A 3 2.66 11.06 -0.11
N SER A 4 1.45 10.92 0.40
CA SER A 4 0.74 11.97 1.12
C SER A 4 1.59 12.60 2.24
N GLY A 5 1.34 13.86 2.56
CA GLY A 5 2.10 14.58 3.60
C GLY A 5 3.55 14.88 3.25
N CYS A 6 3.84 15.27 2.01
CA CYS A 6 5.17 15.59 1.49
C CYS A 6 6.24 14.47 1.56
N ILE A 7 5.86 13.20 1.73
CA ILE A 7 6.86 12.12 1.88
C ILE A 7 7.48 11.79 0.52
N ARG A 8 8.79 11.98 0.37
CA ARG A 8 9.55 11.75 -0.88
C ARG A 8 10.59 10.64 -0.75
N THR A 9 11.03 10.34 0.46
CA THR A 9 12.15 9.43 0.78
C THR A 9 11.72 8.27 1.67
N SER A 10 12.57 7.23 1.75
CA SER A 10 12.37 6.11 2.67
C SER A 10 12.45 6.54 4.13
N GLU A 11 13.32 7.51 4.41
CA GLU A 11 13.65 8.00 5.74
C GLU A 11 12.47 8.82 6.30
N GLU A 12 11.84 9.66 5.48
CA GLU A 12 10.62 10.38 5.85
C GLU A 12 9.44 9.44 6.09
N LEU A 13 9.29 8.38 5.27
CA LEU A 13 8.29 7.35 5.50
C LEU A 13 8.55 6.63 6.82
N TRP A 14 9.79 6.25 7.08
CA TRP A 14 10.16 5.59 8.32
C TRP A 14 9.90 6.47 9.54
N ASP A 15 10.27 7.76 9.46
CA ASP A 15 10.03 8.73 10.52
C ASP A 15 8.52 8.91 10.80
N LEU A 16 7.67 8.91 9.77
CA LEU A 16 6.22 8.92 9.94
C LEU A 16 5.74 7.69 10.75
N LEU A 17 6.21 6.49 10.36
CA LEU A 17 5.77 5.23 10.95
C LEU A 17 6.23 5.09 12.41
N ILE A 18 7.49 5.40 12.71
CA ILE A 18 8.06 5.22 14.04
C ILE A 18 7.53 6.25 15.04
N ASN A 19 7.27 7.48 14.58
CA ASN A 19 6.68 8.55 15.41
C ASN A 19 5.15 8.50 15.45
N LYS A 20 4.53 7.43 14.95
CA LYS A 20 3.08 7.20 15.02
C LYS A 20 2.24 8.31 14.38
N ARG A 21 2.78 8.94 13.35
CA ARG A 21 2.14 10.07 12.67
C ARG A 21 1.21 9.58 11.56
N THR A 22 0.24 10.42 11.22
CA THR A 22 -0.68 10.22 10.10
C THR A 22 -0.56 11.39 9.13
N THR A 23 -0.67 11.14 7.84
CA THR A 23 -0.66 12.18 6.79
C THR A 23 -2.06 12.70 6.48
N ARG A 24 -3.04 12.29 7.29
CA ARG A 24 -4.44 12.71 7.16
C ARG A 24 -4.55 14.22 7.37
N SER A 25 -5.21 14.89 6.44
CA SER A 25 -5.46 16.33 6.47
C SER A 25 -6.84 16.63 5.91
N LYS A 26 -7.35 17.86 6.12
CA LYS A 26 -8.60 18.30 5.48
C LYS A 26 -8.45 18.27 3.96
N VAL A 27 -9.55 17.98 3.26
CA VAL A 27 -9.57 18.05 1.79
C VAL A 27 -9.06 19.42 1.34
N PRO A 28 -7.96 19.48 0.57
CA PRO A 28 -7.43 20.75 0.10
C PRO A 28 -8.44 21.47 -0.80
N PRO A 29 -8.64 22.80 -0.65
CA PRO A 29 -9.59 23.55 -1.47
C PRO A 29 -9.31 23.50 -2.98
N ASN A 30 -8.05 23.28 -3.36
CA ASN A 30 -7.61 23.11 -4.75
C ASN A 30 -7.91 21.72 -5.32
N LEU A 31 -8.24 20.72 -4.49
CA LEU A 31 -8.62 19.38 -4.95
C LEU A 31 -10.07 19.39 -5.43
N PHE A 32 -11.01 19.74 -4.56
CA PHE A 32 -12.39 20.02 -4.89
C PHE A 32 -13.11 20.72 -3.73
N ASN A 33 -14.25 21.37 -4.02
CA ASN A 33 -15.04 22.04 -2.99
C ASN A 33 -15.78 21.02 -2.10
N ILE A 34 -15.14 20.63 -1.00
CA ILE A 34 -15.68 19.66 -0.02
C ILE A 34 -17.01 20.12 0.59
N ALA A 35 -17.26 21.42 0.71
CA ALA A 35 -18.50 21.94 1.32
C ALA A 35 -19.76 21.56 0.53
N ARG A 36 -19.64 21.21 -0.75
CA ARG A 36 -20.75 20.72 -1.57
C ARG A 36 -21.08 19.24 -1.37
N PHE A 37 -20.12 18.47 -0.87
CA PHE A 37 -20.19 17.01 -0.85
C PHE A 37 -20.14 16.44 0.56
N TYR A 38 -19.67 17.19 1.55
CA TYR A 38 -19.59 16.70 2.93
C TYR A 38 -20.96 16.71 3.61
N SER A 39 -21.29 15.60 4.27
CA SER A 39 -22.45 15.51 5.17
C SER A 39 -22.18 14.53 6.30
N GLN A 40 -22.51 14.93 7.53
CA GLN A 40 -22.45 14.03 8.70
C GLN A 40 -23.58 13.00 8.71
N ILE A 41 -24.70 13.32 8.05
CA ILE A 41 -25.83 12.41 7.86
C ILE A 41 -25.73 11.74 6.49
N GLU A 42 -26.14 10.48 6.42
CA GLU A 42 -26.07 9.70 5.19
C GLU A 42 -27.10 10.21 4.18
N VAL A 43 -26.61 10.96 3.18
CA VAL A 43 -27.42 11.57 2.13
C VAL A 43 -26.83 11.18 0.77
N ALA A 44 -27.68 10.78 -0.18
CA ALA A 44 -27.24 10.44 -1.52
C ALA A 44 -26.46 11.60 -2.17
N GLY A 45 -25.33 11.30 -2.80
CA GLY A 45 -24.46 12.32 -3.40
C GLY A 45 -23.58 13.08 -2.40
N THR A 46 -23.48 12.61 -1.16
CA THR A 46 -22.57 13.16 -0.14
C THR A 46 -21.56 12.12 0.36
N MET A 47 -20.52 12.58 1.05
CA MET A 47 -19.48 11.78 1.69
C MET A 47 -19.37 12.12 3.17
N PRO A 48 -19.15 11.11 4.04
CA PRO A 48 -19.08 11.31 5.49
C PRO A 48 -17.73 11.83 5.98
N ILE A 49 -16.74 11.95 5.10
CA ILE A 49 -15.38 12.40 5.43
C ILE A 49 -15.10 13.77 4.82
N ASP A 50 -14.42 14.61 5.59
CA ASP A 50 -13.81 15.86 5.12
C ASP A 50 -12.28 15.84 5.23
N GLU A 51 -11.71 14.67 5.54
CA GLU A 51 -10.29 14.41 5.65
C GLU A 51 -9.83 13.32 4.67
N VAL A 52 -8.66 13.53 4.08
CA VAL A 52 -8.02 12.65 3.09
C VAL A 52 -6.52 12.60 3.31
N HIS A 53 -5.85 11.63 2.67
CA HIS A 53 -4.40 11.62 2.58
C HIS A 53 -4.01 12.03 1.15
N SER A 54 -4.00 13.33 0.87
CA SER A 54 -3.67 13.89 -0.44
C SER A 54 -2.18 14.16 -0.60
N LEU A 55 -1.72 14.21 -1.84
CA LEU A 55 -0.44 14.86 -2.15
C LEU A 55 -0.62 16.36 -1.90
N SER A 56 0.26 16.91 -1.07
CA SER A 56 0.23 18.30 -0.60
C SER A 56 0.68 19.32 -1.65
N ASP A 57 1.37 18.85 -2.70
CA ASP A 57 2.15 19.71 -3.60
C ASP A 57 1.53 19.84 -5.01
N ASP A 58 0.45 19.14 -5.31
CA ASP A 58 -0.03 19.03 -6.68
C ASP A 58 -1.20 19.98 -6.95
N ASP A 59 -0.89 21.07 -7.66
CA ASP A 59 -1.77 21.48 -8.74
C ASP A 59 -1.76 20.34 -9.78
N PRO A 60 -2.90 19.71 -10.11
CA PRO A 60 -2.97 18.64 -11.11
C PRO A 60 -2.35 19.03 -12.48
N ARG A 61 -2.17 20.34 -12.74
CA ARG A 61 -1.52 20.89 -13.93
C ARG A 61 0.00 20.68 -13.97
N ASP A 62 0.70 20.60 -12.84
CA ASP A 62 2.16 20.38 -12.82
C ASP A 62 2.54 18.89 -12.96
N ALA A 63 1.62 17.96 -12.66
CA ALA A 63 1.82 16.53 -12.88
C ALA A 63 1.75 16.13 -14.37
N PHE A 64 1.05 16.92 -15.20
CA PHE A 64 0.89 16.68 -16.64
C PHE A 64 2.20 16.91 -17.42
N ASP A 65 2.95 17.97 -17.10
CA ASP A 65 4.19 18.35 -17.78
C ASP A 65 5.27 17.26 -17.67
N ILE A 66 5.39 16.64 -16.48
CA ILE A 66 6.39 15.60 -16.22
C ILE A 66 5.98 14.27 -16.87
N TYR A 67 4.68 13.97 -16.87
CA TYR A 67 4.21 12.67 -17.34
C TYR A 67 4.09 12.60 -18.86
N PHE A 68 3.90 13.73 -19.56
CA PHE A 68 3.75 13.70 -21.01
C PHE A 68 4.97 14.13 -21.82
N SER A 69 6.00 14.68 -21.19
CA SER A 69 7.06 15.41 -21.90
C SER A 69 6.48 16.42 -22.90
N MET A 70 5.28 16.92 -22.62
CA MET A 70 4.60 17.93 -23.40
C MET A 70 4.91 19.26 -22.73
N SER A 71 5.28 20.25 -23.52
CA SER A 71 5.42 21.61 -23.03
C SER A 71 4.07 22.15 -22.58
N LYS A 72 4.05 23.10 -21.62
CA LYS A 72 2.81 23.81 -21.22
C LYS A 72 2.03 24.34 -22.43
N LYS A 73 2.74 24.81 -23.46
CA LYS A 73 2.15 25.27 -24.73
C LYS A 73 1.45 24.15 -25.52
N GLU A 74 2.02 22.95 -25.56
CA GLU A 74 1.37 21.79 -26.17
C GLU A 74 0.14 21.38 -25.39
N VAL A 75 0.23 21.30 -24.06
CA VAL A 75 -0.92 20.95 -23.20
C VAL A 75 -2.06 21.94 -23.40
N GLU A 76 -1.76 23.24 -23.47
CA GLU A 76 -2.74 24.29 -23.73
C GLU A 76 -3.35 24.18 -25.14
N ALA A 77 -2.56 23.83 -26.16
CA ALA A 77 -2.97 23.73 -27.56
C ALA A 77 -3.76 22.45 -27.92
N ILE A 78 -3.79 21.44 -27.05
CA ILE A 78 -4.57 20.21 -27.29
C ILE A 78 -6.07 20.53 -27.30
N ASP A 79 -6.78 19.95 -28.26
CA ASP A 79 -8.23 20.01 -28.40
C ASP A 79 -8.93 19.59 -27.08
N PRO A 80 -9.96 20.31 -26.60
CA PRO A 80 -10.66 19.98 -25.36
C PRO A 80 -11.21 18.54 -25.31
N GLN A 81 -11.65 17.96 -26.42
CA GLN A 81 -12.09 16.57 -26.50
C GLN A 81 -10.91 15.59 -26.43
N GLN A 82 -9.72 15.96 -26.91
CA GLN A 82 -8.49 15.18 -26.71
C GLN A 82 -7.96 15.28 -25.27
N LYS A 83 -8.14 16.43 -24.60
CA LYS A 83 -7.89 16.58 -23.15
C LYS A 83 -8.82 15.67 -22.34
N MET A 84 -10.11 15.67 -22.68
CA MET A 84 -11.09 14.75 -22.09
C MET A 84 -10.78 13.29 -22.43
N LEU A 85 -10.27 12.98 -23.63
CA LEU A 85 -9.81 11.65 -23.97
C LEU A 85 -8.57 11.25 -23.16
N LEU A 86 -7.66 12.19 -22.89
CA LEU A 86 -6.49 11.99 -22.01
C LEU A 86 -6.89 11.90 -20.52
N GLU A 87 -7.98 12.55 -20.08
CA GLU A 87 -8.62 12.37 -18.77
C GLU A 87 -9.41 11.05 -18.67
N CYS A 88 -10.05 10.61 -19.74
CA CYS A 88 -10.65 9.28 -19.85
C CYS A 88 -9.56 8.20 -19.98
N ARG A 89 -8.38 8.53 -20.55
CA ARG A 89 -7.14 7.75 -20.57
C ARG A 89 -6.42 7.76 -19.22
N TRP A 90 -6.57 8.81 -18.42
CA TRP A 90 -6.22 8.80 -17.00
C TRP A 90 -7.07 7.78 -16.23
N ARG A 91 -8.35 7.64 -16.60
CA ARG A 91 -9.25 6.56 -16.10
C ARG A 91 -8.98 5.20 -16.75
N SER A 92 -8.35 5.14 -17.92
CA SER A 92 -7.94 3.92 -18.60
C SER A 92 -6.42 3.83 -18.65
N TRP A 93 -5.85 3.28 -17.57
CA TRP A 93 -4.49 2.83 -17.24
C TRP A 93 -3.50 2.45 -18.38
N LEU A 94 -3.93 2.43 -19.63
CA LEU A 94 -3.21 2.16 -20.87
C LEU A 94 -2.14 3.22 -21.15
N GLY A 95 -0.89 2.86 -20.88
CA GLY A 95 0.30 3.56 -21.35
C GLY A 95 1.24 4.02 -20.24
N LEU A 96 0.88 3.82 -18.97
CA LEU A 96 1.73 4.28 -17.87
C LEU A 96 3.09 3.58 -17.88
N ALA A 97 3.06 2.25 -17.96
CA ALA A 97 4.28 1.45 -18.06
C ALA A 97 5.04 1.74 -19.36
N ASN A 98 4.32 1.84 -20.49
CA ASN A 98 4.93 2.05 -21.80
C ASN A 98 5.70 3.36 -21.87
N ARG A 99 5.22 4.42 -21.21
CA ARG A 99 5.95 5.68 -21.21
C ARG A 99 7.20 5.62 -20.34
N VAL A 100 7.13 4.97 -19.17
CA VAL A 100 8.34 4.73 -18.36
C VAL A 100 9.37 3.96 -19.19
N SER A 101 8.93 2.91 -19.90
CA SER A 101 9.81 2.16 -20.81
C SER A 101 10.36 3.02 -21.95
N TYR A 102 9.54 3.88 -22.56
CA TYR A 102 9.98 4.76 -23.65
C TYR A 102 11.03 5.79 -23.18
N VAL A 103 10.80 6.46 -22.05
CA VAL A 103 11.68 7.51 -21.54
C VAL A 103 13.00 6.93 -21.01
N LEU A 104 12.95 5.75 -20.39
CA LEU A 104 14.13 5.08 -19.82
C LEU A 104 14.76 4.05 -20.76
N ASP A 105 14.29 3.97 -22.00
CA ASP A 105 14.71 3.00 -23.03
C ASP A 105 14.69 1.52 -22.56
N PHE A 106 13.70 1.14 -21.74
CA PHE A 106 13.53 -0.24 -21.32
C PHE A 106 12.90 -1.08 -22.44
N ARG A 107 13.56 -2.20 -22.76
CA ARG A 107 13.16 -3.11 -23.85
C ARG A 107 12.49 -4.41 -23.39
N GLY A 108 12.36 -4.61 -22.07
CA GLY A 108 11.64 -5.74 -21.49
C GLY A 108 10.11 -5.58 -21.48
N PRO A 109 9.36 -6.52 -20.89
CA PRO A 109 7.90 -6.42 -20.78
C PRO A 109 7.44 -5.11 -20.12
N SER A 110 6.48 -4.45 -20.74
CA SER A 110 5.91 -3.19 -20.25
C SER A 110 4.40 -3.30 -20.21
N CYS A 111 3.85 -3.36 -18.99
CA CYS A 111 2.42 -3.55 -18.79
C CYS A 111 1.91 -2.76 -17.59
N THR A 112 0.69 -2.25 -17.71
CA THR A 112 -0.05 -1.70 -16.57
C THR A 112 -1.12 -2.70 -16.19
N VAL A 113 -1.02 -3.23 -14.98
CA VAL A 113 -1.88 -4.34 -14.55
C VAL A 113 -2.73 -3.93 -13.37
N ARG A 114 -4.02 -4.24 -13.46
CA ARG A 114 -4.96 -4.18 -12.36
C ARG A 114 -4.94 -5.58 -11.73
N THR A 115 -4.03 -5.77 -10.77
CA THR A 115 -3.74 -7.02 -10.04
C THR A 115 -3.20 -8.21 -10.87
N ALA A 116 -1.87 -8.38 -10.91
CA ALA A 116 -1.24 -9.64 -11.35
C ALA A 116 0.16 -9.83 -10.73
N SER A 117 0.65 -11.07 -10.78
CA SER A 117 2.05 -11.45 -10.53
C SER A 117 2.86 -11.31 -11.83
N ILE A 118 4.07 -10.74 -11.74
CA ILE A 118 5.06 -10.83 -12.82
C ILE A 118 5.67 -12.25 -12.76
N HIS A 119 5.69 -12.96 -13.88
CA HIS A 119 6.31 -14.28 -13.97
C HIS A 119 7.83 -14.14 -14.13
N SER A 120 8.59 -14.97 -13.42
CA SER A 120 10.05 -14.99 -13.47
C SER A 120 10.56 -15.44 -14.85
N GLY A 121 11.61 -14.80 -15.36
CA GLY A 121 12.37 -15.25 -16.54
C GLY A 121 12.16 -14.43 -17.81
N GLU A 122 11.24 -13.47 -17.82
CA GLU A 122 11.00 -12.60 -18.99
C GLU A 122 11.88 -11.33 -19.02
N CYS A 123 12.49 -10.98 -17.88
CA CYS A 123 13.44 -9.87 -17.75
C CYS A 123 14.43 -10.12 -16.60
N ASP A 124 15.66 -9.60 -16.74
CA ASP A 124 16.72 -9.72 -15.74
C ASP A 124 16.51 -8.80 -14.53
N SER A 125 15.80 -7.69 -14.77
CA SER A 125 15.41 -6.72 -13.76
C SER A 125 14.08 -6.06 -14.13
N ALA A 126 13.39 -5.51 -13.13
CA ALA A 126 12.12 -4.82 -13.33
C ALA A 126 11.97 -3.62 -12.39
N VAL A 127 11.33 -2.58 -12.91
CA VAL A 127 10.75 -1.51 -12.09
C VAL A 127 9.31 -1.88 -11.80
N VAL A 128 8.98 -2.05 -10.52
CA VAL A 128 7.61 -2.33 -10.08
C VAL A 128 7.07 -1.09 -9.38
N ALA A 129 6.06 -0.46 -9.99
CA ALA A 129 5.48 0.77 -9.50
C ALA A 129 3.97 0.64 -9.23
N GLY A 130 3.49 1.41 -8.27
CA GLY A 130 2.08 1.61 -7.97
C GLY A 130 1.77 3.10 -7.90
N THR A 131 0.56 3.48 -8.32
CA THR A 131 0.08 4.86 -8.27
C THR A 131 -1.38 4.89 -7.87
N ASN A 132 -1.76 5.91 -7.11
CA ASN A 132 -3.14 6.27 -6.86
C ASN A 132 -3.24 7.79 -6.67
N LEU A 133 -3.95 8.49 -7.54
CA LEU A 133 -4.24 9.92 -7.39
C LEU A 133 -5.73 10.15 -7.61
N ILE A 134 -6.32 11.00 -6.78
CA ILE A 134 -7.77 11.22 -6.73
C ILE A 134 -8.04 12.73 -6.78
N PHE A 135 -8.26 13.26 -7.97
CA PHE A 135 -8.43 14.70 -8.18
C PHE A 135 -9.88 15.17 -8.05
N PHE A 136 -10.83 14.25 -8.11
CA PHE A 136 -12.24 14.58 -8.23
C PHE A 136 -13.11 13.83 -7.20
N PRO A 137 -14.25 14.39 -6.79
CA PRO A 137 -15.05 13.86 -5.68
C PRO A 137 -15.79 12.56 -6.03
N GLU A 138 -15.97 12.21 -7.30
CA GLU A 138 -16.84 11.11 -7.74
C GLU A 138 -16.43 9.76 -7.17
N LEU A 139 -15.13 9.52 -6.99
CA LEU A 139 -14.65 8.30 -6.35
C LEU A 139 -15.11 8.23 -4.88
N TYR A 140 -14.98 9.34 -4.15
CA TYR A 140 -15.44 9.43 -2.77
C TYR A 140 -16.96 9.27 -2.66
N LEU A 141 -17.72 9.90 -3.57
CA LEU A 141 -19.18 9.76 -3.61
C LEU A 141 -19.61 8.32 -3.91
N SER A 142 -18.93 7.67 -4.86
CA SER A 142 -19.19 6.27 -5.21
C SER A 142 -18.89 5.32 -4.06
N MET A 143 -17.78 5.53 -3.34
CA MET A 143 -17.41 4.70 -2.18
C MET A 143 -18.30 5.02 -0.96
N SER A 144 -18.73 6.26 -0.81
CA SER A 144 -19.73 6.66 0.18
C SER A 144 -21.04 5.90 -0.01
N SER A 145 -21.55 5.81 -1.25
CA SER A 145 -22.78 5.05 -1.55
C SER A 145 -22.68 3.55 -1.29
N GLN A 146 -21.46 3.02 -1.18
CA GLN A 146 -21.19 1.62 -0.82
C GLN A 146 -21.02 1.42 0.69
N GLY A 147 -20.99 2.50 1.48
CA GLY A 147 -20.83 2.45 2.93
C GLY A 147 -19.44 2.01 3.39
N VAL A 148 -18.40 2.14 2.55
CA VAL A 148 -17.04 1.66 2.86
C VAL A 148 -16.09 2.74 3.36
N LEU A 149 -16.47 4.02 3.26
CA LEU A 149 -15.67 5.12 3.80
C LEU A 149 -15.81 5.22 5.32
N ALA A 150 -14.69 5.47 5.99
CA ALA A 150 -14.69 5.75 7.42
C ALA A 150 -15.59 6.96 7.72
N LYS A 151 -16.25 7.01 8.87
CA LYS A 151 -17.02 8.21 9.27
C LYS A 151 -16.18 9.23 10.03
N TYR A 152 -15.13 8.77 10.71
CA TYR A 152 -14.24 9.58 11.55
C TYR A 152 -12.94 8.82 11.83
N GLY A 153 -11.83 9.56 11.97
CA GLY A 153 -10.57 9.01 12.49
C GLY A 153 -9.77 8.13 11.52
N GLY A 154 -10.10 8.12 10.23
CA GLY A 154 -9.35 7.40 9.19
C GLY A 154 -9.51 5.89 9.26
N CYS A 155 -8.51 5.17 8.72
CA CYS A 155 -8.44 3.71 8.83
C CYS A 155 -8.09 3.33 10.27
N LYS A 156 -9.00 2.61 10.94
CA LYS A 156 -8.83 2.10 12.32
C LYS A 156 -8.62 0.60 12.31
N THR A 157 -7.63 0.15 11.56
CA THR A 157 -7.41 -1.25 11.26
C THR A 157 -7.41 -2.12 12.53
N PHE A 158 -8.28 -3.14 12.55
CA PHE A 158 -8.54 -4.10 13.63
C PHE A 158 -9.21 -3.55 14.90
N ASP A 159 -9.41 -2.25 15.01
CA ASP A 159 -10.04 -1.66 16.19
C ASP A 159 -11.54 -2.00 16.26
N SER A 160 -12.07 -2.11 17.49
CA SER A 160 -13.50 -2.33 17.73
C SER A 160 -14.41 -1.26 17.10
N THR A 161 -13.89 -0.06 16.87
CA THR A 161 -14.60 1.09 16.26
C THR A 161 -14.34 1.26 14.76
N ALA A 162 -13.71 0.28 14.11
CA ALA A 162 -13.45 0.28 12.67
C ALA A 162 -14.75 0.20 11.85
N VAL A 163 -14.96 1.19 10.97
CA VAL A 163 -16.20 1.36 10.19
C VAL A 163 -15.95 1.65 8.71
N GLY A 164 -14.70 1.63 8.25
CA GLY A 164 -14.32 1.96 6.89
C GLY A 164 -12.90 2.51 6.78
N PHE A 165 -12.54 2.97 5.58
CA PHE A 165 -11.23 3.54 5.29
C PHE A 165 -11.31 4.99 4.80
N CYS A 166 -10.19 5.72 4.86
CA CYS A 166 -9.99 6.96 4.12
C CYS A 166 -9.06 6.69 2.94
N HIS A 167 -9.32 7.31 1.79
CA HIS A 167 -8.42 7.15 0.64
C HIS A 167 -7.06 7.79 0.89
N GLY A 168 -6.03 7.17 0.31
CA GLY A 168 -4.70 7.72 0.22
C GLY A 168 -4.21 7.88 -1.20
N GLN A 169 -3.39 8.90 -1.40
CA GLN A 169 -2.73 9.16 -2.66
C GLN A 169 -1.23 8.89 -2.55
N GLY A 170 -0.64 8.53 -3.69
CA GLY A 170 0.80 8.40 -3.80
C GLY A 170 1.25 7.64 -5.03
N ILE A 171 2.55 7.73 -5.28
CA ILE A 171 3.31 7.07 -6.32
C ILE A 171 4.54 6.45 -5.65
N ALA A 172 4.74 5.16 -5.81
CA ALA A 172 5.93 4.49 -5.29
C ALA A 172 6.39 3.42 -6.26
N ALA A 173 7.70 3.19 -6.26
CA ALA A 173 8.33 2.20 -7.10
C ALA A 173 9.48 1.54 -6.35
N VAL A 174 9.76 0.30 -6.71
CA VAL A 174 10.96 -0.43 -6.32
C VAL A 174 11.62 -0.99 -7.56
N TYR A 175 12.93 -1.16 -7.50
CA TYR A 175 13.70 -1.88 -8.49
C TYR A 175 13.99 -3.28 -7.96
N VAL A 176 13.74 -4.30 -8.78
CA VAL A 176 13.99 -5.70 -8.44
C VAL A 176 14.88 -6.34 -9.48
N LYS A 177 15.76 -7.23 -9.01
CA LYS A 177 16.58 -8.11 -9.83
C LYS A 177 16.79 -9.43 -9.11
N ALA A 178 17.24 -10.46 -9.82
CA ALA A 178 17.59 -11.70 -9.17
C ALA A 178 18.80 -11.49 -8.24
N LEU A 179 18.77 -12.11 -7.06
CA LEU A 179 19.80 -11.92 -6.02
C LEU A 179 21.21 -12.24 -6.52
N LYS A 180 21.34 -13.28 -7.35
CA LYS A 180 22.62 -13.68 -7.98
C LYS A 180 23.19 -12.61 -8.92
N ASP A 181 22.35 -11.74 -9.46
CA ASP A 181 22.73 -10.68 -10.39
C ASP A 181 22.92 -9.34 -9.63
N CYS A 182 23.00 -9.41 -8.30
CA CYS A 182 23.12 -8.22 -7.47
C CYS A 182 24.47 -7.50 -7.59
N GLY A 183 25.56 -8.23 -7.82
CA GLY A 183 26.90 -7.64 -7.92
C GLY A 183 27.21 -6.77 -6.69
N THR A 184 27.56 -5.50 -6.91
CA THR A 184 27.86 -4.52 -5.85
C THR A 184 26.66 -3.68 -5.41
N ASP A 185 25.46 -3.93 -5.96
CA ASP A 185 24.27 -3.14 -5.61
C ASP A 185 23.86 -3.39 -4.16
N THR A 186 23.40 -2.33 -3.48
CA THR A 186 22.84 -2.45 -2.14
C THR A 186 21.51 -3.20 -2.17
N VAL A 187 21.49 -4.40 -1.59
CA VAL A 187 20.27 -5.20 -1.42
C VAL A 187 19.55 -4.75 -0.15
N ARG A 188 18.40 -4.07 -0.32
CA ARG A 188 17.58 -3.62 0.82
C ARG A 188 16.74 -4.74 1.45
N SER A 189 16.19 -5.62 0.62
CA SER A 189 15.45 -6.81 1.06
C SER A 189 15.35 -7.84 -0.07
N VAL A 190 15.02 -9.08 0.28
CA VAL A 190 14.84 -10.20 -0.65
C VAL A 190 13.38 -10.64 -0.66
N ILE A 191 12.80 -10.72 -1.87
CA ILE A 191 11.46 -11.28 -2.06
C ILE A 191 11.59 -12.78 -2.25
N ARG A 192 11.10 -13.57 -1.30
CA ARG A 192 11.22 -15.05 -1.33
C ARG A 192 10.16 -15.70 -2.20
N SER A 193 8.92 -15.22 -2.08
CA SER A 193 7.82 -15.67 -2.92
C SER A 193 6.79 -14.57 -3.13
N THR A 194 6.10 -14.67 -4.25
CA THR A 194 4.87 -13.93 -4.49
C THR A 194 3.79 -14.92 -4.92
N ALA A 195 2.55 -14.68 -4.52
CA ALA A 195 1.44 -15.52 -4.93
C ALA A 195 0.20 -14.66 -5.17
N SER A 196 -0.47 -14.86 -6.30
CA SER A 196 -1.73 -14.20 -6.64
C SER A 196 -2.88 -15.20 -6.66
N ASN A 197 -4.06 -14.80 -6.18
CA ASN A 197 -5.29 -15.60 -6.18
C ASN A 197 -5.17 -16.96 -5.47
N SER A 198 -4.25 -17.07 -4.52
CA SER A 198 -4.00 -18.30 -3.79
C SER A 198 -4.07 -18.07 -2.29
N LEU A 199 -4.60 -19.05 -1.57
CA LEU A 199 -4.58 -19.08 -0.11
C LEU A 199 -3.16 -18.83 0.44
N ILE A 200 -3.03 -18.06 1.52
CA ILE A 200 -1.77 -17.70 2.21
C ILE A 200 -0.82 -18.91 2.37
N ARG A 201 -1.36 -20.11 2.64
CA ARG A 201 -0.59 -21.38 2.75
C ARG A 201 0.23 -21.71 1.48
N ARG A 202 -0.23 -21.35 0.29
CA ARG A 202 0.53 -21.55 -0.96
C ARG A 202 1.76 -20.65 -1.02
N ALA A 203 1.64 -19.38 -0.62
CA ALA A 203 2.76 -18.45 -0.59
C ALA A 203 3.87 -18.94 0.37
N TYR A 204 3.48 -19.47 1.54
CA TYR A 204 4.39 -20.11 2.49
C TYR A 204 5.10 -21.33 1.90
N ARG A 205 4.35 -22.26 1.28
CA ARG A 205 4.93 -23.43 0.62
C ARG A 205 5.91 -23.05 -0.49
N GLN A 206 5.59 -22.06 -1.31
CA GLN A 206 6.48 -21.58 -2.38
C GLN A 206 7.76 -20.92 -1.85
N ALA A 207 7.69 -20.29 -0.68
CA ALA A 207 8.86 -19.70 -0.03
C ALA A 207 9.72 -20.72 0.74
N ALA A 208 9.24 -21.98 0.85
CA ALA A 208 9.76 -22.98 1.77
C ALA A 208 9.83 -22.47 3.24
N LEU A 209 8.76 -21.78 3.67
CA LEU A 209 8.62 -21.21 5.01
C LEU A 209 7.34 -21.72 5.69
N GLY A 210 7.33 -21.75 7.02
CA GLY A 210 6.16 -21.96 7.86
C GLY A 210 5.60 -20.65 8.46
N PRO A 211 4.33 -20.64 8.91
CA PRO A 211 3.77 -19.50 9.64
C PRO A 211 4.59 -19.14 10.90
N SER A 212 5.10 -20.14 11.63
CA SER A 212 5.98 -19.94 12.79
C SER A 212 7.23 -19.11 12.47
N ASP A 213 7.67 -19.10 11.21
CA ASP A 213 8.83 -18.33 10.80
C ASP A 213 8.51 -16.84 10.63
N THR A 214 7.25 -16.40 10.55
CA THR A 214 6.94 -14.98 10.32
C THR A 214 6.89 -14.20 11.63
N ALA A 215 7.72 -13.16 11.76
CA ALA A 215 7.71 -12.28 12.94
C ALA A 215 6.65 -11.18 12.85
N TYR A 216 6.45 -10.64 11.64
CA TYR A 216 5.57 -9.52 11.40
C TYR A 216 4.74 -9.72 10.13
N PHE A 217 3.44 -9.54 10.25
CA PHE A 217 2.48 -9.62 9.16
C PHE A 217 1.88 -8.24 8.90
N VAL A 218 2.26 -7.66 7.77
CA VAL A 218 1.64 -6.44 7.23
C VAL A 218 0.37 -6.86 6.49
N ALA A 219 -0.75 -6.70 7.14
CA ALA A 219 -2.07 -7.00 6.61
C ALA A 219 -2.51 -6.02 5.52
N HIS A 220 -3.54 -6.42 4.79
CA HIS A 220 -4.31 -5.50 3.99
C HIS A 220 -5.03 -4.50 4.89
N GLY A 221 -5.77 -4.96 5.90
CA GLY A 221 -6.20 -4.19 7.06
C GLY A 221 -6.80 -2.83 6.71
N THR A 222 -7.98 -2.84 6.09
CA THR A 222 -8.64 -1.61 5.61
C THR A 222 -9.32 -0.82 6.71
N GLY A 223 -9.65 -1.44 7.84
CA GLY A 223 -10.57 -0.83 8.81
C GLY A 223 -12.04 -1.09 8.47
N ILE A 224 -12.34 -1.93 7.46
CA ILE A 224 -13.69 -2.41 7.21
C ILE A 224 -13.99 -3.54 8.19
N LYS A 225 -15.04 -3.38 8.99
CA LYS A 225 -15.46 -4.34 10.02
C LYS A 225 -15.44 -5.81 9.58
N THR A 226 -16.02 -6.12 8.42
CA THR A 226 -16.10 -7.50 7.92
C THR A 226 -14.77 -7.96 7.31
N GLY A 227 -14.06 -7.07 6.60
CA GLY A 227 -12.79 -7.38 5.97
C GLY A 227 -11.69 -7.69 6.99
N ASP A 228 -11.57 -6.82 8.01
CA ASP A 228 -10.59 -6.99 9.09
C ASP A 228 -10.87 -8.27 9.90
N LEU A 229 -12.15 -8.64 10.10
CA LEU A 229 -12.53 -9.90 10.74
C LEU A 229 -12.06 -11.11 9.93
N ILE A 230 -12.43 -11.17 8.64
CA ILE A 230 -12.05 -12.27 7.74
C ILE A 230 -10.53 -12.41 7.65
N GLU A 231 -9.83 -11.27 7.56
CA GLU A 231 -8.38 -11.28 7.48
C GLU A 231 -7.72 -11.78 8.77
N CYS A 232 -8.16 -11.29 9.93
CA CYS A 232 -7.64 -11.76 11.22
C CYS A 232 -7.98 -13.23 11.49
N GLU A 233 -9.16 -13.72 11.12
CA GLU A 233 -9.51 -15.14 11.25
C GLU A 233 -8.63 -16.01 10.34
N ALA A 234 -8.43 -15.57 9.09
CA ALA A 234 -7.57 -16.27 8.14
C ALA A 234 -6.13 -16.33 8.63
N ILE A 235 -5.61 -15.23 9.21
CA ILE A 235 -4.27 -15.17 9.81
C ILE A 235 -4.23 -16.05 11.06
N SER A 236 -5.14 -15.87 12.02
CA SER A 236 -5.16 -16.64 13.27
C SER A 236 -5.25 -18.16 13.04
N GLY A 237 -5.95 -18.60 11.99
CA GLY A 237 -6.04 -20.02 11.63
C GLY A 237 -4.76 -20.61 11.01
N LEU A 238 -3.73 -19.80 10.75
CA LEU A 238 -2.45 -20.23 10.17
C LEU A 238 -1.33 -20.35 11.21
N PHE A 239 -1.39 -19.56 12.28
CA PHE A 239 -0.32 -19.46 13.27
C PHE A 239 -0.71 -20.22 14.54
N ASP A 240 0.25 -20.94 15.12
CA ASP A 240 0.08 -21.66 16.39
C ASP A 240 0.43 -20.74 17.58
N GLU A 241 -0.02 -21.10 18.79
CA GLU A 241 0.13 -20.29 20.01
C GLU A 241 1.59 -19.96 20.38
N ALA A 242 2.53 -20.85 20.04
CA ALA A 242 3.90 -20.85 20.54
C ALA A 242 4.84 -19.82 19.88
N GLY A 243 4.42 -19.16 18.80
CA GLY A 243 5.26 -18.24 18.02
C GLY A 243 4.56 -16.91 17.81
N GLY A 244 4.57 -16.05 18.83
CA GLY A 244 3.95 -14.72 18.80
C GLY A 244 4.17 -13.99 17.47
N LEU A 245 3.09 -13.39 16.95
CA LEU A 245 3.03 -12.74 15.66
C LEU A 245 2.64 -11.27 15.84
N PHE A 246 3.46 -10.36 15.34
CA PHE A 246 3.02 -8.98 15.19
C PHE A 246 2.13 -8.84 13.96
N LEU A 247 0.97 -8.20 14.12
CA LEU A 247 0.02 -7.92 13.05
C LEU A 247 -0.21 -6.42 12.96
N GLY A 248 -0.07 -5.84 11.76
CA GLY A 248 -0.32 -4.41 11.58
C GLY A 248 -0.63 -4.04 10.13
N SER A 249 -0.92 -2.76 9.90
CA SER A 249 -1.15 -2.16 8.58
C SER A 249 -0.57 -0.75 8.54
N ILE A 250 -0.19 -0.31 7.35
CA ILE A 250 0.27 1.08 7.11
C ILE A 250 -0.89 2.04 6.76
N LYS A 251 -2.09 1.50 6.51
CA LYS A 251 -3.26 2.30 6.10
C LYS A 251 -3.71 3.32 7.16
N PRO A 252 -3.56 3.07 8.47
CA PRO A 252 -3.82 4.11 9.47
C PRO A 252 -2.94 5.36 9.30
N ASN A 253 -1.70 5.21 8.84
CA ASN A 253 -0.75 6.31 8.63
C ASN A 253 -1.01 7.06 7.31
N LEU A 254 -1.24 6.32 6.22
CA LEU A 254 -1.21 6.87 4.85
C LEU A 254 -2.55 6.82 4.10
N GLY A 255 -3.59 6.27 4.72
CA GLY A 255 -4.86 5.97 4.07
C GLY A 255 -4.76 4.73 3.18
N HIS A 256 -5.89 4.35 2.60
CA HIS A 256 -5.95 3.30 1.61
C HIS A 256 -5.48 3.81 0.26
N GLY A 257 -4.21 3.55 -0.05
CA GLY A 257 -3.58 3.96 -1.31
C GLY A 257 -3.99 3.16 -2.56
N GLU A 258 -5.09 2.42 -2.57
CA GLU A 258 -5.54 1.55 -3.69
C GLU A 258 -4.39 0.94 -4.53
N GLY A 259 -4.13 1.47 -5.74
CA GLY A 259 -3.09 1.01 -6.66
C GLY A 259 -1.64 1.15 -6.15
N VAL A 260 -1.37 2.07 -5.21
CA VAL A 260 -0.07 2.23 -4.55
C VAL A 260 0.03 1.50 -3.20
N ALA A 261 -1.10 1.04 -2.63
CA ALA A 261 -1.12 0.47 -1.27
C ALA A 261 -0.16 -0.71 -1.10
N GLY A 262 -0.16 -1.66 -2.05
CA GLY A 262 0.67 -2.84 -1.97
C GLY A 262 2.17 -2.51 -1.95
N ILE A 263 2.62 -1.64 -2.87
CA ILE A 263 4.04 -1.30 -2.97
C ILE A 263 4.52 -0.47 -1.78
N THR A 264 3.67 0.39 -1.20
CA THR A 264 4.00 1.12 0.02
C THR A 264 4.13 0.19 1.21
N SER A 265 3.28 -0.84 1.34
CA SER A 265 3.42 -1.86 2.39
C SER A 265 4.73 -2.64 2.25
N VAL A 266 5.16 -2.93 1.01
CA VAL A 266 6.45 -3.58 0.73
C VAL A 266 7.62 -2.71 1.19
N ILE A 267 7.59 -1.41 0.87
CA ILE A 267 8.65 -0.48 1.28
C ILE A 267 8.70 -0.37 2.82
N ALA A 268 7.55 -0.23 3.47
CA ALA A 268 7.46 -0.18 4.93
C ALA A 268 7.96 -1.46 5.60
N ALA A 269 7.65 -2.63 5.02
CA ALA A 269 8.18 -3.92 5.49
C ALA A 269 9.71 -3.99 5.37
N SER A 270 10.28 -3.53 4.25
CA SER A 270 11.75 -3.45 4.08
C SER A 270 12.38 -2.53 5.13
N LEU A 271 11.75 -1.39 5.43
CA LEU A 271 12.24 -0.47 6.47
C LEU A 271 12.18 -1.10 7.86
N ALA A 272 11.09 -1.80 8.19
CA ALA A 272 10.97 -2.52 9.46
C ALA A 272 12.08 -3.57 9.64
N LEU A 273 12.47 -4.24 8.54
CA LEU A 273 13.57 -5.18 8.51
C LEU A 273 14.93 -4.48 8.72
N GLU A 274 15.21 -3.42 7.95
CA GLU A 274 16.46 -2.67 8.02
C GLU A 274 16.71 -2.05 9.39
N HIS A 275 15.67 -1.50 10.00
CA HIS A 275 15.73 -0.92 11.34
C HIS A 275 15.52 -1.94 12.46
N SER A 276 15.30 -3.22 12.13
CA SER A 276 14.98 -4.29 13.09
C SER A 276 13.89 -3.90 14.10
N THR A 277 12.90 -3.15 13.65
CA THR A 277 11.86 -2.53 14.47
C THR A 277 10.52 -2.66 13.78
N ILE A 278 9.48 -3.04 14.52
CA ILE A 278 8.12 -3.18 14.02
C ILE A 278 7.37 -1.88 14.36
N PRO A 279 6.83 -1.16 13.37
CA PRO A 279 6.12 0.09 13.62
C PRO A 279 4.77 -0.17 14.31
N SER A 280 4.30 0.82 15.06
CA SER A 280 2.98 0.76 15.68
C SER A 280 1.85 0.81 14.66
N ASN A 281 0.77 0.07 14.92
CA ASN A 281 -0.51 0.17 14.24
C ASN A 281 -1.36 1.26 14.90
N ILE A 282 -1.25 2.50 14.39
CA ILE A 282 -1.96 3.66 14.97
C ILE A 282 -3.48 3.54 14.81
N ASN A 283 -4.23 4.36 15.55
CA ASN A 283 -5.71 4.33 15.63
C ASN A 283 -6.29 3.00 16.17
N PHE A 284 -5.49 2.20 16.88
CA PHE A 284 -5.91 0.98 17.53
C PHE A 284 -5.90 1.16 19.06
N ASN A 285 -7.00 0.79 19.71
CA ASN A 285 -7.13 0.79 21.16
C ASN A 285 -7.50 -0.61 21.69
N LYS A 286 -8.51 -1.23 21.07
CA LYS A 286 -9.00 -2.53 21.52
C LYS A 286 -9.42 -3.39 20.35
N LEU A 287 -8.89 -4.61 20.32
CA LEU A 287 -9.33 -5.62 19.37
C LEU A 287 -10.80 -5.93 19.60
N LYS A 288 -11.53 -6.07 18.50
CA LYS A 288 -12.94 -6.40 18.57
C LYS A 288 -13.16 -7.82 19.12
N PRO A 289 -14.14 -8.06 20.02
CA PRO A 289 -14.38 -9.39 20.58
C PRO A 289 -14.68 -10.48 19.53
N THR A 290 -15.31 -10.10 18.40
CA THR A 290 -15.56 -11.05 17.30
C THR A 290 -14.29 -11.42 16.53
N ILE A 291 -13.24 -10.61 16.64
CA ILE A 291 -11.92 -10.81 16.02
C ILE A 291 -10.98 -11.48 17.04
N ALA A 292 -11.50 -12.21 18.03
CA ALA A 292 -10.65 -12.90 18.99
C ALA A 292 -9.77 -13.94 18.26
N PRO A 293 -8.43 -13.86 18.35
CA PRO A 293 -7.56 -14.84 17.72
C PRO A 293 -7.85 -16.20 18.34
N ASN A 294 -8.37 -17.14 17.56
CA ASN A 294 -8.80 -18.42 18.12
C ASN A 294 -7.65 -19.39 18.44
N LYS A 295 -6.39 -19.07 18.09
CA LYS A 295 -5.23 -19.98 18.22
C LYS A 295 -3.84 -19.35 18.24
N ALA A 296 -3.69 -18.07 17.89
CA ALA A 296 -2.38 -17.45 17.75
C ALA A 296 -2.23 -16.31 18.78
N THR A 297 -1.04 -16.17 19.37
CA THR A 297 -0.68 -14.99 20.16
C THR A 297 -0.41 -13.84 19.17
N ILE A 298 -1.50 -13.25 18.65
CA ILE A 298 -1.43 -12.07 17.77
C ILE A 298 -1.29 -10.83 18.63
N GLU A 299 -0.23 -10.09 18.39
CA GLU A 299 0.03 -8.79 18.99
C GLU A 299 -0.15 -7.71 17.94
N ILE A 300 -1.03 -6.75 18.21
CA ILE A 300 -1.16 -5.54 17.40
C ILE A 300 -0.36 -4.45 18.12
N PRO A 301 0.81 -4.05 17.61
CA PRO A 301 1.71 -3.16 18.33
C PRO A 301 1.10 -1.75 18.41
N THR A 302 0.89 -1.21 19.60
CA THR A 302 0.51 0.20 19.82
C THR A 302 1.73 1.12 19.94
N GLU A 303 2.89 0.53 20.24
CA GLU A 303 4.20 1.15 20.33
C GLU A 303 5.16 0.49 19.34
N PRO A 304 6.18 1.21 18.81
CA PRO A 304 7.27 0.56 18.11
C PRO A 304 7.90 -0.55 18.97
N ALA A 305 7.97 -1.75 18.41
CA ALA A 305 8.47 -2.93 19.11
C ALA A 305 9.78 -3.40 18.48
N ALA A 306 10.75 -3.80 19.30
CA ALA A 306 11.94 -4.46 18.79
C ALA A 306 11.54 -5.76 18.08
N ARG A 307 12.09 -6.00 16.89
CA ARG A 307 11.87 -7.27 16.21
C ARG A 307 12.52 -8.39 17.03
N PRO A 308 11.86 -9.55 17.22
CA PRO A 308 12.47 -10.68 17.92
C PRO A 308 13.85 -11.01 17.33
N ALA A 309 14.85 -11.19 18.19
CA ALA A 309 16.26 -11.36 17.81
C ALA A 309 16.56 -12.64 17.03
N SER A 310 15.56 -13.49 16.75
CA SER A 310 15.68 -14.55 15.76
C SER A 310 15.78 -13.91 14.37
N TYR A 311 17.03 -13.63 13.97
CA TYR A 311 17.41 -12.99 12.70
C TYR A 311 16.87 -13.70 11.44
N SER A 312 16.23 -14.86 11.58
CA SER A 312 15.63 -15.65 10.51
C SER A 312 14.14 -15.41 10.27
N ARG A 313 13.41 -14.66 11.12
CA ARG A 313 11.95 -14.55 10.96
C ARG A 313 11.54 -13.52 9.89
N PRO A 314 11.00 -13.93 8.72
CA PRO A 314 10.52 -13.04 7.65
C PRO A 314 9.39 -12.08 8.05
N VAL A 315 9.20 -11.06 7.20
CA VAL A 315 8.03 -10.19 7.19
C VAL A 315 7.12 -10.62 6.06
N TYR A 316 5.83 -10.73 6.33
CA TYR A 316 4.82 -11.04 5.31
C TYR A 316 4.03 -9.80 4.97
N VAL A 317 3.78 -9.55 3.68
CA VAL A 317 2.92 -8.45 3.21
C VAL A 317 1.74 -9.02 2.43
N ASN A 318 0.56 -8.57 2.84
CA ASN A 318 -0.70 -8.98 2.25
C ASN A 318 -1.45 -7.78 1.65
N SER A 319 -2.05 -7.96 0.47
CA SER A 319 -2.90 -6.95 -0.16
C SER A 319 -4.06 -7.58 -0.92
N PHE A 320 -5.28 -7.14 -0.58
CA PHE A 320 -6.52 -7.61 -1.19
C PHE A 320 -7.13 -6.56 -2.10
N GLY A 321 -7.54 -6.95 -3.31
CA GLY A 321 -8.31 -6.10 -4.22
C GLY A 321 -9.81 -6.34 -4.04
N VAL A 322 -10.61 -5.28 -4.16
CA VAL A 322 -12.09 -5.32 -4.05
C VAL A 322 -12.73 -6.30 -5.06
N GLY A 323 -12.08 -6.54 -6.20
CA GLY A 323 -12.54 -7.51 -7.21
C GLY A 323 -12.25 -8.99 -6.90
N GLY A 324 -11.86 -9.32 -5.67
CA GLY A 324 -11.52 -10.70 -5.27
C GLY A 324 -10.15 -11.18 -5.76
N SER A 325 -9.32 -10.28 -6.31
CA SER A 325 -7.93 -10.60 -6.65
C SER A 325 -7.04 -10.44 -5.43
N TYR A 326 -6.40 -11.53 -5.03
CA TYR A 326 -5.56 -11.60 -3.83
C TYR A 326 -4.09 -11.52 -4.24
N CYS A 327 -3.27 -10.72 -3.57
CA CYS A 327 -1.81 -10.70 -3.79
C CYS A 327 -1.08 -10.81 -2.45
N HIS A 328 -0.26 -11.84 -2.34
CA HIS A 328 0.58 -12.17 -1.19
C HIS A 328 2.05 -12.03 -1.56
N ARG A 329 2.86 -11.41 -0.69
CA ARG A 329 4.32 -11.34 -0.86
C ARG A 329 5.02 -11.64 0.45
N SER A 330 5.99 -12.55 0.43
CA SER A 330 6.87 -12.83 1.57
C SER A 330 8.23 -12.14 1.39
N PHE A 331 8.71 -11.47 2.43
CA PHE A 331 9.98 -10.76 2.47
C PHE A 331 10.92 -11.36 3.51
N GLU A 332 12.18 -11.51 3.13
CA GLU A 332 13.28 -11.86 4.02
C GLU A 332 14.39 -10.82 3.82
N THR A 333 15.03 -10.39 4.88
CA THR A 333 16.32 -9.67 4.79
C THR A 333 17.42 -10.60 5.24
N LEU A 334 18.42 -10.77 4.38
CA LEU A 334 19.74 -11.19 4.81
C LEU A 334 20.45 -9.97 5.41
N PRO A 335 21.17 -10.09 6.54
CA PRO A 335 22.01 -9.00 7.02
C PRO A 335 23.06 -8.63 5.97
N PHE A 336 23.40 -7.34 5.88
CA PHE A 336 24.41 -6.79 4.98
C PHE A 336 25.76 -7.54 5.03
N SER A 337 26.05 -8.24 6.13
CA SER A 337 27.28 -9.02 6.34
C SER A 337 27.25 -10.47 5.83
N SER A 338 26.11 -11.00 5.37
CA SER A 338 26.00 -12.41 4.95
C SER A 338 26.01 -12.65 3.45
N ILE A 339 26.19 -11.60 2.64
CA ILE A 339 26.35 -11.72 1.19
C ILE A 339 27.84 -11.54 0.89
N SER A 340 28.61 -12.62 1.08
CA SER A 340 29.93 -12.75 0.45
C SER A 340 29.73 -13.24 -0.99
N PRO A 341 30.55 -12.78 -1.95
CA PRO A 341 30.39 -13.04 -3.39
C PRO A 341 30.38 -14.52 -3.77
#